data_AF-A0A7G8VR20-F1
#
_entry.id   AF-A0A7G8VR20-F1
#
_cell.length_a   1.000
_cell.length_b   1.000
_cell.length_c   1.000
_cell.angle_alpha   90.00
_cell.angle_beta   90.00
_cell.angle_gamma   90.00
#
_symmetry.space_group_name_H-M   'P 1'
#
loop_
_entity.id
_entity.type
_entity.pdbx_description
1 polymer ?
#
loop_
_entity_poly.entity_id
_entity_poly.type
_entity_poly.pdbx_seq_one_letter_code
_entity_poly.pdbx_strand_id
1 'polypeptide(L)'
;MAAFNKAEFWRELNATDEDFIRKKHASGGYSPAKHREVTAWIKLRDEQKREDREVAQHRVVVSSANTQKYAAMIVAIVTVGGVAFGYLFK
;
A
#
# COMPACT_ATOMS: atom_id res chain seq x y z
N MET A 1 -40.87 -13.84 -1.46
CA MET A 1 -39.83 -12.80 -1.56
C MET A 1 -38.50 -13.46 -1.23
N ALA A 2 -37.55 -13.50 -2.17
CA ALA A 2 -36.22 -14.05 -1.89
C ALA A 2 -35.56 -13.26 -0.77
N ALA A 3 -35.07 -13.94 0.26
CA ALA A 3 -34.39 -13.30 1.39
C ALA A 3 -33.13 -12.59 0.87
N PHE A 4 -32.90 -11.37 1.34
CA PHE A 4 -31.70 -10.63 1.00
C PHE A 4 -30.47 -11.38 1.54
N ASN A 5 -29.63 -11.90 0.63
CA ASN A 5 -28.38 -12.56 0.98
C ASN A 5 -27.22 -11.56 0.92
N LYS A 6 -26.76 -11.13 2.10
CA LYS A 6 -25.64 -10.19 2.25
C LYS A 6 -24.36 -10.69 1.57
N ALA A 7 -24.02 -11.97 1.71
CA ALA A 7 -22.77 -12.51 1.19
C ALA A 7 -22.74 -12.48 -0.34
N GLU A 8 -23.86 -12.84 -0.97
CA GLU A 8 -24.01 -12.78 -2.42
C GLU A 8 -23.96 -11.34 -2.92
N PHE A 9 -24.63 -10.42 -2.23
CA PHE A 9 -24.60 -9.01 -2.57
C PHE A 9 -23.19 -8.40 -2.47
N TRP A 10 -22.42 -8.75 -1.45
CA TRP A 10 -21.03 -8.30 -1.34
C TRP A 10 -20.13 -8.91 -2.43
N ARG A 11 -20.40 -10.16 -2.85
CA ARG A 11 -19.70 -10.77 -3.99
C ARG A 11 -19.96 -9.99 -5.29
N GLU A 12 -21.21 -9.58 -5.51
CA GLU A 12 -21.57 -8.73 -6.66
C GLU A 12 -20.87 -7.37 -6.60
N LEU A 13 -20.80 -6.73 -5.43
CA LEU A 13 -20.09 -5.46 -5.26
C LEU A 13 -18.60 -5.62 -5.57
N ASN A 14 -17.95 -6.70 -5.11
CA ASN A 14 -16.54 -6.96 -5.42
C ASN A 14 -16.28 -7.27 -6.90
N ALA A 15 -17.28 -7.82 -7.60
CA ALA A 15 -17.20 -8.10 -9.03
C ALA A 15 -17.54 -6.88 -9.90
N THR A 16 -18.09 -5.83 -9.31
CA THR A 16 -18.49 -4.59 -9.99
C THR A 16 -17.43 -3.52 -9.78
N ASP A 17 -17.31 -2.60 -10.73
CA ASP A 17 -16.40 -1.46 -10.63
C ASP A 17 -16.72 -0.57 -9.40
N GLU A 18 -15.68 -0.25 -8.63
CA GLU A 18 -15.80 0.52 -7.38
C GLU A 18 -16.30 1.96 -7.62
N ASP A 19 -15.89 2.60 -8.71
CA ASP A 19 -16.33 3.96 -9.05
C ASP A 19 -17.81 3.97 -9.46
N PHE A 20 -18.24 2.94 -10.17
CA PHE A 20 -19.65 2.76 -10.50
C PHE A 20 -20.51 2.62 -9.24
N ILE A 21 -20.08 1.79 -8.27
CA ILE A 21 -20.78 1.60 -6.99
C ILE A 21 -20.87 2.93 -6.23
N ARG A 22 -19.76 3.68 -6.13
CA ARG A 22 -19.73 4.97 -5.43
C ARG A 22 -20.65 6.00 -6.08
N LYS A 23 -20.65 6.10 -7.41
CA LYS A 23 -21.57 6.99 -8.15
C LYS A 23 -23.02 6.60 -7.92
N LYS A 24 -23.34 5.31 -8.02
CA LYS A 24 -24.69 4.79 -7.79
C LYS A 24 -25.15 5.00 -6.33
N HIS A 25 -24.25 4.90 -5.37
CA HIS A 25 -24.53 5.19 -3.98
C HIS A 25 -24.81 6.67 -3.75
N ALA A 26 -24.00 7.56 -4.31
CA ALA A 26 -24.18 9.00 -4.24
C ALA A 26 -25.49 9.47 -4.89
N SER A 27 -25.93 8.79 -5.96
CA SER A 27 -27.20 9.09 -6.62
C SER A 27 -28.43 8.45 -5.95
N GLY A 28 -28.27 7.79 -4.79
CA GLY A 28 -29.38 7.13 -4.10
C GLY A 28 -29.93 5.88 -4.80
N GLY A 29 -29.16 5.25 -5.69
CA GLY A 29 -29.60 4.12 -6.52
C GLY A 29 -29.73 2.78 -5.80
N TYR A 30 -29.66 2.75 -4.48
CA TYR A 30 -29.80 1.55 -3.65
C TYR A 30 -31.00 1.66 -2.72
N SER A 31 -31.70 0.55 -2.52
CA SER A 31 -32.76 0.46 -1.51
C SER A 31 -32.18 0.66 -0.09
N PRO A 32 -32.98 1.09 0.89
CA PRO A 32 -32.48 1.38 2.25
C PRO A 32 -31.72 0.23 2.91
N ALA A 33 -32.15 -1.01 2.66
CA ALA A 33 -31.46 -2.22 3.15
C ALA A 33 -30.07 -2.39 2.51
N LYS A 34 -29.97 -2.16 1.19
CA LYS A 34 -28.70 -2.25 0.45
C LYS A 34 -27.78 -1.07 0.74
N HIS A 35 -28.34 0.10 1.01
CA HIS A 35 -27.59 1.33 1.30
C HIS A 35 -26.65 1.17 2.50
N ARG A 36 -27.15 0.58 3.60
CA ARG A 36 -26.33 0.29 4.79
C ARG A 36 -25.16 -0.62 4.46
N GLU A 37 -25.41 -1.66 3.66
CA GLU A 37 -24.40 -2.64 3.26
C GLU A 37 -23.36 -2.05 2.30
N VAL A 38 -23.77 -1.23 1.34
CA VAL A 38 -22.85 -0.52 0.43
C VAL A 38 -21.99 0.47 1.21
N THR A 39 -22.56 1.19 2.18
CA THR A 39 -21.78 2.10 3.05
C THR A 39 -20.70 1.33 3.83
N ALA A 40 -21.06 0.19 4.42
CA ALA A 40 -20.11 -0.66 5.13
C ALA A 40 -19.00 -1.18 4.20
N TRP A 41 -19.37 -1.61 2.99
CA TRP A 41 -18.43 -2.06 1.98
C TRP A 41 -17.45 -0.95 1.56
N ILE A 42 -17.94 0.28 1.31
CA ILE A 42 -17.10 1.43 0.95
C ILE A 42 -16.08 1.73 2.07
N LYS A 43 -16.52 1.73 3.34
CA LYS A 43 -15.61 1.96 4.48
C LYS A 43 -14.48 0.94 4.54
N LEU A 44 -14.79 -0.34 4.36
CA LEU A 44 -13.77 -1.41 4.34
C LEU A 44 -12.75 -1.22 3.21
N ARG A 45 -13.19 -0.75 2.03
CA ARG A 45 -12.29 -0.45 0.92
C ARG A 45 -11.39 0.73 1.21
N ASP A 46 -11.91 1.75 1.87
CA ASP A 46 -11.12 2.93 2.26
C ASP A 46 -10.10 2.59 3.35
N GLU A 47 -10.45 1.73 4.31
CA GLU A 47 -9.53 1.18 5.31
C GLU A 47 -8.43 0.33 4.67
N GLN A 48 -8.75 -0.60 3.77
CA GLN A 48 -7.75 -1.37 3.03
C GLN A 48 -6.79 -0.47 2.24
N LYS A 49 -7.32 0.53 1.53
CA LYS A 49 -6.48 1.50 0.78
C LYS A 49 -5.60 2.31 1.72
N ARG A 50 -6.03 2.58 2.95
CA ARG A 50 -5.23 3.27 3.96
C ARG A 50 -4.10 2.36 4.44
N GLU A 51 -4.40 1.12 4.79
CA GLU A 51 -3.41 0.12 5.20
C GLU A 51 -2.38 -0.14 4.08
N ASP A 52 -2.82 -0.30 2.83
CA ASP A 52 -1.92 -0.48 1.68
C ASP A 52 -0.98 0.71 1.50
N ARG A 53 -1.46 1.93 1.72
CA ARG A 53 -0.64 3.15 1.68
C ARG A 53 0.34 3.21 2.84
N GLU A 54 -0.08 2.86 4.05
CA GLU A 54 0.77 2.79 5.23
C GLU A 54 1.89 1.75 5.02
N VAL A 55 1.56 0.55 4.51
CA VAL A 55 2.54 -0.49 4.15
C VAL A 55 3.50 -0.02 3.07
N ALA A 56 3.01 0.66 2.03
CA ALA A 56 3.85 1.22 0.97
C ALA A 56 4.82 2.29 1.53
N GLN A 57 4.35 3.16 2.41
CA GLN A 57 5.18 4.16 3.09
C GLN A 57 6.22 3.51 4.00
N HIS A 58 5.84 2.48 4.77
CA HIS A 58 6.78 1.70 5.58
C HIS A 58 7.86 1.04 4.71
N ARG A 59 7.52 0.50 3.53
CA ARG A 59 8.50 -0.09 2.60
C ARG A 59 9.48 0.94 2.03
N VAL A 60 9.02 2.15 1.76
CA VAL A 60 9.88 3.27 1.32
C VAL A 60 10.84 3.69 2.44
N VAL A 61 10.36 3.77 3.69
CA VAL A 61 11.19 4.11 4.85
C VAL A 61 12.26 3.03 5.12
N VAL A 62 11.91 1.75 5.01
CA VAL A 62 12.87 0.64 5.19
C VAL A 62 13.93 0.60 4.08
N SER A 63 13.56 0.92 2.82
CA SER A 63 14.56 1.03 1.74
C SER A 63 15.49 2.23 1.95
N SER A 64 14.97 3.39 2.38
CA SER A 64 15.78 4.58 2.62
C SER A 64 16.73 4.44 3.83
N ALA A 65 16.35 3.64 4.83
CA ALA A 65 17.19 3.34 5.99
C ALA A 65 18.34 2.36 5.70
N ASN A 66 18.24 1.53 4.66
CA ASN A 66 19.30 0.63 4.25
C ASN A 66 20.32 1.29 3.31
N THR A 67 19.93 2.21 2.43
CA THR A 67 20.88 2.85 1.50
C THR A 67 21.92 3.71 2.23
N GLN A 68 21.57 4.36 3.34
CA GLN A 68 22.53 5.15 4.13
C GLN A 68 23.54 4.27 4.89
N LYS A 69 23.16 3.06 5.31
CA LYS A 69 24.07 2.13 6.00
C LYS A 69 25.10 1.50 5.04
N TYR A 70 24.73 1.25 3.78
CA TYR A 70 25.66 0.71 2.78
C TYR A 70 26.54 1.80 2.13
N ALA A 71 26.07 3.05 2.00
CA ALA A 71 26.90 4.14 1.48
C ALA A 71 28.05 4.52 2.43
N ALA A 72 27.83 4.43 3.76
CA ALA A 72 28.87 4.68 4.75
C ALA A 72 29.95 3.58 4.81
N MET A 73 29.66 2.35 4.37
CA MET A 73 30.59 1.21 4.48
C MET A 73 31.62 1.14 3.34
N ILE A 74 31.35 1.75 2.18
CA ILE A 74 32.25 1.67 1.01
C ILE A 74 33.44 2.65 1.12
N VAL A 75 33.31 3.74 1.91
CA VAL A 75 34.39 4.73 2.05
C VAL A 75 35.49 4.29 3.02
N ALA A 76 35.21 3.34 3.93
CA ALA A 76 36.17 2.94 4.96
C ALA A 76 37.26 1.96 4.47
N ILE A 77 37.08 1.28 3.33
CA ILE A 77 38.03 0.27 2.84
C ILE A 77 39.10 0.88 1.90
N VAL A 78 38.83 2.01 1.26
CA VAL A 78 39.79 2.62 0.31
C VAL A 78 40.93 3.36 1.03
N THR A 79 40.71 3.85 2.25
CA THR A 79 41.71 4.69 2.94
C THR A 79 42.85 3.89 3.59
N VAL A 80 42.67 2.59 3.85
CA VAL A 80 43.71 1.77 4.53
C VAL A 80 44.65 1.07 3.53
N GLY A 81 44.27 0.93 2.26
CA GLY A 81 45.11 0.30 1.22
C GLY A 81 46.01 1.25 0.43
N GLY A 82 45.79 2.57 0.50
CA GLY A 82 46.45 3.55 -0.38
C GLY A 82 47.78 4.12 0.11
N VAL A 83 48.14 3.96 1.39
CA VAL A 83 49.32 4.67 1.96
C VAL A 83 50.59 3.79 2.00
N ALA A 84 50.49 2.48 1.76
CA ALA A 84 51.65 1.59 1.88
C ALA A 84 52.40 1.29 0.56
N PHE A 85 51.87 1.66 -0.61
CA PHE A 85 52.49 1.28 -1.90
C PHE A 85 53.48 2.32 -2.48
N GLY A 86 53.64 3.48 -1.83
CA GLY A 86 54.50 4.57 -2.32
C GLY A 86 55.96 4.56 -1.85
N TYR A 87 56.35 3.65 -0.95
CA TYR A 87 57.64 3.73 -0.23
C TYR A 87 58.60 2.54 -0.46
N LEU A 88 58.38 1.74 -1.51
CA LEU A 88 59.27 0.60 -1.83
C LEU A 88 59.92 0.65 -3.23
N PHE A 89 59.77 1.74 -3.98
CA PHE A 89 60.36 1.90 -5.32
C PHE A 89 61.02 3.28 -5.54
N LYS A 90 61.89 3.73 -4.64
CA LYS A 90 62.81 4.84 -4.94
C LYS A 90 64.21 4.57 -4.42
#